data_AF-A0A6N9ZI99-F1
#
_entry.id   AF-A0A6N9ZI99-F1
#
_cell.length_a   1.000
_cell.length_b   1.000
_cell.length_c   1.000
_cell.angle_alpha   90.00
_cell.angle_beta   90.00
_cell.angle_gamma   90.00
#
_symmetry.space_group_name_H-M   'P 1'
#
loop_
_entity.id
_entity.type
_entity.pdbx_description
1 polymer ?
#
loop_
_entity_poly.entity_id
_entity_poly.type
_entity_poly.pdbx_seq_one_letter_code
_entity_poly.pdbx_strand_id
1 'polypeptide(L)'
;MNEKTCALPTPDQRKFLTIREAAEHSMLDTVFRAIDGAAAEVAERLEEAGLEFEPTSRDYFLFTVQQVAFVRLCGGDPHTLQGGDPEVGQRIVNNAQHIIDSYWRSGDGSHAP
;
A
#
# COMPACT_ATOMS: atom_id res chain seq x y z
N MET A 1 -16.07 -31.08 -14.78
CA MET A 1 -15.02 -30.16 -15.25
C MET A 1 -15.74 -28.90 -15.70
N ASN A 2 -15.93 -27.91 -14.81
CA ASN A 2 -16.64 -26.68 -15.17
C ASN A 2 -15.60 -25.69 -15.71
N GLU A 3 -15.63 -25.50 -17.03
CA GLU A 3 -15.00 -24.37 -17.69
C GLU A 3 -15.59 -23.09 -17.07
N LYS A 4 -14.81 -22.44 -16.19
CA LYS A 4 -15.10 -21.08 -15.76
C LYS A 4 -14.96 -20.20 -16.99
N THR A 5 -16.05 -20.02 -17.71
CA THR A 5 -16.16 -19.02 -18.77
C THR A 5 -15.98 -17.67 -18.08
N CYS A 6 -14.77 -17.11 -18.12
CA CYS A 6 -14.55 -15.71 -17.82
C CYS A 6 -15.29 -14.90 -18.89
N ALA A 7 -16.54 -14.54 -18.61
CA ALA A 7 -17.32 -13.70 -19.50
C ALA A 7 -16.57 -12.38 -19.71
N LEU A 8 -16.33 -12.02 -20.98
CA LEU A 8 -15.68 -10.75 -21.30
C LEU A 8 -16.55 -9.59 -20.81
N PRO A 9 -15.96 -8.54 -20.22
CA PRO A 9 -16.75 -7.45 -19.69
C PRO A 9 -17.49 -6.71 -20.83
N THR A 10 -18.70 -6.27 -20.55
CA THR A 10 -19.47 -5.42 -21.47
C THR A 10 -18.72 -4.11 -21.75
N PRO A 11 -19.06 -3.37 -22.82
CA PRO A 11 -18.46 -2.06 -23.08
C PRO A 11 -18.54 -1.10 -21.88
N ASP A 12 -19.68 -1.07 -21.18
CA ASP A 12 -19.86 -0.23 -19.99
C ASP A 12 -19.00 -0.68 -18.82
N GLN A 13 -18.88 -2.01 -18.59
CA GLN A 13 -17.98 -2.55 -17.57
C GLN A 13 -16.52 -2.22 -17.87
N ARG A 14 -16.09 -2.31 -19.13
CA ARG A 14 -14.73 -1.90 -19.53
C ARG A 14 -14.48 -0.43 -19.25
N LYS A 15 -15.43 0.44 -19.63
CA LYS A 15 -15.32 1.88 -19.37
C LYS A 15 -15.23 2.19 -17.87
N PHE A 16 -16.04 1.52 -17.05
CA PHE A 16 -15.99 1.63 -15.60
C PHE A 16 -14.62 1.21 -15.03
N LEU A 17 -14.09 0.05 -15.46
CA LEU A 17 -12.79 -0.44 -15.02
C LEU A 17 -11.67 0.54 -15.36
N THR A 18 -11.65 1.06 -16.60
CA THR A 18 -10.66 2.06 -17.01
C THR A 18 -10.70 3.34 -16.17
N ILE A 19 -11.90 3.85 -15.87
CA ILE A 19 -12.04 5.05 -15.02
C ILE A 19 -11.53 4.78 -13.61
N ARG A 20 -11.89 3.63 -13.03
CA ARG A 20 -11.47 3.25 -11.68
C ARG A 20 -9.95 3.05 -11.60
N GLU A 21 -9.36 2.33 -12.55
CA GLU A 21 -7.91 2.08 -12.62
C GLU A 21 -7.12 3.39 -12.77
N ALA A 22 -7.59 4.32 -13.62
CA ALA A 22 -6.96 5.62 -13.76
C ALA A 22 -7.01 6.44 -12.44
N ALA A 23 -8.14 6.40 -11.73
CA ALA A 23 -8.27 7.06 -10.43
C ALA A 23 -7.37 6.42 -9.37
N GLU A 24 -7.27 5.08 -9.35
CA GLU A 24 -6.40 4.33 -8.44
C GLU A 24 -4.93 4.66 -8.65
N HIS A 25 -4.45 4.66 -9.89
CA HIS A 25 -3.07 5.08 -10.19
C HIS A 25 -2.79 6.52 -9.78
N SER A 26 -3.71 7.46 -10.11
CA SER A 26 -3.54 8.86 -9.74
C SER A 26 -3.49 9.09 -8.23
N MET A 27 -4.31 8.34 -7.48
CA MET A 27 -4.28 8.34 -6.02
C MET A 27 -2.94 7.82 -5.49
N LEU A 28 -2.47 6.66 -5.97
CA LEU A 28 -1.20 6.06 -5.53
C LEU A 28 -0.01 6.98 -5.82
N ASP A 29 0.05 7.58 -7.01
CA ASP A 29 1.07 8.57 -7.36
C ASP A 29 1.09 9.75 -6.38
N THR A 30 -0.09 10.21 -5.96
CA THR A 30 -0.22 11.31 -5.01
C THR A 30 0.27 10.90 -3.62
N VAL A 31 -0.04 9.69 -3.17
CA VAL A 31 0.44 9.16 -1.88
C VAL A 31 1.96 9.02 -1.90
N PHE A 32 2.56 8.48 -2.96
CA PHE A 32 4.01 8.32 -3.03
C PHE A 32 4.74 9.66 -3.09
N ARG A 33 4.22 10.65 -3.83
CA ARG A 33 4.77 12.02 -3.79
C ARG A 33 4.70 12.64 -2.39
N ALA A 34 3.63 12.40 -1.64
CA ALA A 34 3.52 12.91 -0.27
C ALA A 34 4.53 12.26 0.67
N ILE A 35 4.79 10.96 0.50
CA ILE A 35 5.84 10.23 1.24
C ILE A 35 7.22 10.80 0.92
N ASP A 36 7.54 11.04 -0.36
CA ASP A 36 8.81 11.64 -0.79
C ASP A 36 8.97 13.06 -0.22
N GLY A 37 7.92 13.86 -0.28
CA GLY A 37 7.89 15.21 0.27
C GLY A 37 8.14 15.26 1.78
N ALA A 38 7.56 14.33 2.54
CA ALA A 38 7.78 14.27 4.00
C ALA A 38 9.23 13.93 4.36
N ALA A 39 9.87 13.01 3.62
CA ALA A 39 11.27 12.69 3.83
C ALA A 39 12.20 13.87 3.50
N ALA A 40 11.93 14.58 2.39
CA ALA A 40 12.65 15.79 2.02
C ALA A 40 12.48 16.90 3.06
N GLU A 41 11.25 17.15 3.53
CA GLU A 41 10.95 18.17 4.54
C GLU A 41 11.73 17.96 5.84
N VAL A 42 11.89 16.70 6.29
CA VAL A 42 12.70 16.40 7.48
C VAL A 42 14.18 16.71 7.23
N ALA A 43 14.71 16.30 6.07
CA ALA A 43 16.11 16.56 5.73
C ALA A 43 16.42 18.07 5.65
N GLU A 44 15.57 18.83 4.94
CA GLU A 44 15.69 20.28 4.79
C GLU A 44 15.66 20.98 6.16
N ARG A 45 14.72 20.61 7.04
CA ARG A 45 14.61 21.25 8.36
C ARG A 45 15.76 20.91 9.31
N LEU A 46 16.34 19.72 9.19
CA LEU A 46 17.55 19.37 9.96
C LEU A 46 18.73 20.24 9.50
N GLU A 47 18.89 20.42 8.19
CA GLU A 47 19.91 21.30 7.61
C GLU A 47 19.71 22.77 8.05
N GLU A 48 18.50 23.31 7.91
CA GLU A 48 18.15 24.67 8.33
C GLU A 48 18.39 24.91 9.83
N ALA A 49 18.17 23.90 10.65
CA ALA A 49 18.39 23.95 12.10
C ALA A 49 19.85 23.71 12.50
N GLY A 50 20.74 23.36 11.55
CA GLY A 50 22.13 23.00 11.84
C GLY A 50 22.26 21.73 12.69
N LEU A 51 21.31 20.80 12.58
CA LEU A 51 21.26 19.56 13.34
C LEU A 51 21.88 18.41 12.54
N GLU A 52 22.95 17.82 13.06
CA GLU A 52 23.65 16.67 12.44
C GLU A 52 22.99 15.32 12.79
N PHE A 53 21.67 15.21 12.59
CA PHE A 53 20.96 13.94 12.69
C PHE A 53 20.78 13.31 11.31
N GLU A 54 20.78 11.97 11.26
CA GLU A 54 20.37 11.25 10.06
C GLU A 54 18.88 11.54 9.77
N PRO A 55 18.51 11.99 8.56
CA PRO A 55 17.13 12.25 8.21
C PRO A 55 16.25 11.00 8.32
N THR A 56 14.96 11.24 8.61
CA THR A 56 13.99 10.14 8.61
C THR A 56 13.82 9.59 7.20
N SER A 57 13.97 8.28 7.04
CA SER A 57 13.93 7.65 5.71
C SER A 57 12.53 7.67 5.10
N ARG A 58 12.48 7.62 3.78
CA ARG A 58 11.25 7.42 3.01
C ARG A 58 10.44 6.19 3.48
N ASP A 59 11.14 5.09 3.79
CA ASP A 59 10.52 3.83 4.20
C ASP A 59 9.80 3.95 5.53
N TYR A 60 10.28 4.82 6.44
CA TYR A 60 9.56 5.13 7.68
C TYR A 60 8.18 5.72 7.38
N PHE A 61 8.11 6.71 6.50
CA PHE A 61 6.83 7.33 6.12
C PHE A 61 5.91 6.37 5.35
N LEU A 62 6.48 5.52 4.49
CA LEU A 62 5.71 4.46 3.84
C LEU A 62 5.09 3.50 4.86
N PHE A 63 5.85 3.12 5.89
CA PHE A 63 5.35 2.30 6.99
C PHE A 63 4.27 3.03 7.81
N THR A 64 4.42 4.33 8.07
CA THR A 64 3.39 5.15 8.73
C THR A 64 2.08 5.13 7.95
N VAL A 65 2.12 5.29 6.63
CA VAL A 65 0.92 5.21 5.77
C VAL A 65 0.30 3.81 5.85
N GLN A 66 1.10 2.75 5.77
CA GLN A 66 0.63 1.37 5.88
C GLN A 66 -0.10 1.12 7.22
N GLN A 67 0.48 1.56 8.33
CA GLN A 67 -0.10 1.38 9.67
C GLN A 67 -1.45 2.09 9.79
N VAL A 68 -1.52 3.36 9.38
CA VAL A 68 -2.75 4.16 9.45
C VAL A 68 -3.83 3.59 8.54
N ALA A 69 -3.47 3.18 7.32
CA ALA A 69 -4.39 2.54 6.40
C ALA A 69 -4.93 1.21 6.96
N PHE A 70 -4.06 0.38 7.54
CA PHE A 70 -4.44 -0.86 8.20
C PHE A 70 -5.46 -0.62 9.32
N VAL A 71 -5.19 0.34 10.22
CA VAL A 71 -6.12 0.67 11.32
C VAL A 71 -7.47 1.13 10.78
N ARG A 72 -7.50 2.03 9.79
CA ARG A 72 -8.76 2.48 9.17
C ARG A 72 -9.53 1.35 8.50
N LEU A 73 -8.85 0.45 7.80
CA LEU A 73 -9.47 -0.73 7.18
C LEU A 73 -10.10 -1.67 8.22
N CYS A 74 -9.50 -1.75 9.41
CA CYS A 74 -10.06 -2.49 10.53
C CYS A 74 -11.17 -1.72 11.27
N GLY A 75 -11.49 -0.47 10.88
CA GLY A 75 -12.49 0.36 11.57
C GLY A 75 -11.99 1.02 12.86
N GLY A 76 -10.67 1.00 13.12
CA GLY A 76 -10.07 1.68 14.26
C GLY A 76 -9.80 3.17 14.00
N ASP A 77 -9.46 3.89 15.06
CA ASP A 77 -9.05 5.28 15.01
C ASP A 77 -7.56 5.39 14.63
N PRO A 78 -7.23 6.01 13.47
CA PRO A 78 -5.85 6.13 13.01
C PRO A 78 -4.94 6.99 13.89
N HIS A 79 -5.49 7.82 14.80
CA HIS A 79 -4.70 8.69 15.68
C HIS A 79 -4.35 8.01 17.01
N THR A 80 -5.21 7.12 17.49
CA THR A 80 -5.03 6.41 18.78
C THR A 80 -4.68 4.93 18.61
N LEU A 81 -4.87 4.39 17.41
CA LEU A 81 -4.74 2.97 17.06
C LEU A 81 -5.76 2.05 17.77
N GLN A 82 -6.81 2.61 18.36
CA GLN A 82 -7.81 1.86 19.13
C GLN A 82 -9.09 1.56 18.34
N GLY A 83 -9.86 0.56 18.80
CA GLY A 83 -11.26 0.33 18.38
C GLY A 83 -11.49 -0.54 17.13
N GLY A 84 -10.43 -1.04 16.48
CA GLY A 84 -10.58 -1.87 15.27
C GLY A 84 -11.12 -3.28 15.49
N ASP A 85 -11.61 -3.90 14.41
CA ASP A 85 -12.08 -5.28 14.33
C ASP A 85 -10.90 -6.25 14.12
N PRO A 86 -10.61 -7.14 15.09
CA PRO A 86 -9.49 -8.07 15.01
C PRO A 86 -9.68 -9.14 13.92
N GLU A 87 -10.91 -9.53 13.57
CA GLU A 87 -11.16 -10.50 12.50
C GLU A 87 -10.85 -9.91 11.13
N VAL A 88 -11.24 -8.65 10.90
CA VAL A 88 -10.87 -7.91 9.69
C VAL A 88 -9.36 -7.74 9.62
N GLY A 89 -8.72 -7.34 10.72
CA GLY A 89 -7.27 -7.21 10.81
C GLY A 89 -6.54 -8.51 10.45
N GLN A 90 -6.97 -9.65 11.01
CA GLN A 90 -6.37 -10.94 10.70
C GLN A 90 -6.54 -11.31 9.22
N ARG A 91 -7.68 -11.02 8.60
CA ARG A 91 -7.89 -11.28 7.16
C ARG A 91 -6.94 -10.46 6.28
N ILE A 92 -6.68 -9.21 6.62
CA ILE A 92 -5.73 -8.35 5.89
C ILE A 92 -4.30 -8.89 6.04
N VAL A 93 -3.90 -9.28 7.25
CA VAL A 93 -2.58 -9.91 7.48
C VAL A 93 -2.44 -11.21 6.69
N ASN A 94 -3.48 -12.04 6.67
CA ASN A 94 -3.49 -13.27 5.89
C ASN A 94 -3.38 -13.00 4.38
N ASN A 95 -3.97 -11.91 3.88
CA ASN A 95 -3.82 -11.51 2.49
C ASN A 95 -2.36 -11.11 2.18
N ALA A 96 -1.70 -10.35 3.05
CA ALA A 96 -0.28 -10.04 2.91
C ALA A 96 0.60 -11.32 2.95
N GLN A 97 0.30 -12.24 3.86
CA GLN A 97 0.98 -13.55 3.91
C GLN A 97 0.78 -14.34 2.61
N HIS A 98 -0.43 -14.34 2.04
CA HIS A 98 -0.70 -14.98 0.76
C HIS A 98 0.11 -14.36 -0.39
N ILE A 99 0.28 -13.02 -0.40
CA ILE A 99 1.14 -12.35 -1.39
C ILE A 99 2.58 -12.89 -1.30
N ILE A 100 3.12 -12.94 -0.08
CA ILE A 100 4.47 -13.48 0.18
C ILE A 100 4.59 -14.91 -0.34
N ASP A 101 3.65 -15.77 0.02
CA ASP A 101 3.75 -17.20 -0.28
C ASP A 101 3.54 -17.49 -1.78
N SER A 102 2.54 -16.85 -2.39
CA SER A 102 2.11 -17.18 -3.76
C SER A 102 2.81 -16.40 -4.85
N TYR A 103 3.33 -15.21 -4.57
CA TYR A 103 3.95 -14.36 -5.60
C TYR A 103 5.45 -14.16 -5.39
N TRP A 104 5.93 -14.13 -4.15
CA TRP A 104 7.35 -13.92 -3.88
C TRP A 104 8.09 -15.24 -3.71
N ARG A 105 7.63 -16.11 -2.80
CA ARG A 105 8.28 -17.40 -2.52
C ARG A 105 8.05 -18.45 -3.60
N SER A 106 6.88 -18.45 -4.24
CA SER A 106 6.58 -19.36 -5.35
C SER A 106 7.22 -18.92 -6.69
N GLY A 107 7.90 -17.76 -6.72
CA GLY A 107 8.54 -17.19 -7.90
C GLY A 107 9.91 -17.79 -8.27
N ASP A 108 10.48 -18.66 -7.44
CA ASP A 108 11.83 -19.20 -7.65
C ASP A 108 11.83 -20.52 -8.46
N GLY A 109 11.61 -20.39 -9.78
CA GLY A 109 11.77 -21.50 -10.73
C GLY A 109 12.37 -21.14 -12.09
N SER A 110 12.60 -19.87 -12.42
CA SER A 110 13.31 -19.52 -13.66
C SER A 110 14.04 -18.19 -13.55
N HIS A 111 15.12 -18.15 -12.78
CA HIS A 111 16.40 -17.53 -13.15
C HIS A 111 17.38 -17.72 -11.99
N ALA A 112 18.30 -18.67 -12.15
CA ALA A 112 19.53 -18.75 -11.38
C ALA A 112 20.62 -19.32 -12.29
N PRO A 113 21.88 -18.89 -12.07
CA PRO A 113 22.58 -17.80 -12.75
C PRO A 113 22.94 -18.06 -14.21
#